data_AF-A0A8I2G3G5-F1
#
_entry.id   AF-A0A8I2G3G5-F1
#
_cell.length_a   1.000
_cell.length_b   1.000
_cell.length_c   1.000
_cell.angle_alpha   90.00
_cell.angle_beta   90.00
_cell.angle_gamma   90.00
#
_symmetry.space_group_name_H-M   'P 1'
#
loop_
_entity.id
_entity.type
_entity.pdbx_description
1 polymer ?
#
loop_
_entity_poly.entity_id
_entity_poly.type
_entity_poly.pdbx_seq_one_letter_code
_entity_poly.pdbx_strand_id
1 'polypeptide(L)'
;MDDKIDRLKDIAANSKQLVAFTGAGLSAESGIPTYRGTDGIWSKYDPAKYANFQYFLKDPSYYWQFFRDVRYPSLKQAQPSAAHYVLVELEKRGILSLVITQNIDGLHQIAGQSKVCELHGNSRQMK
;
A
#
# COMPACT_ATOMS: atom_id res chain seq x y z
N MET A 1 4.05 -9.38 -24.16
CA MET A 1 4.32 -8.89 -22.79
C MET A 1 5.59 -8.06 -22.80
N ASP A 2 6.60 -8.52 -23.53
CA ASP A 2 7.87 -7.80 -23.76
C ASP A 2 7.69 -6.39 -24.32
N ASP A 3 6.82 -6.19 -25.32
CA ASP A 3 6.52 -4.86 -25.89
C ASP A 3 6.05 -3.81 -24.84
N LYS A 4 5.27 -4.23 -23.83
CA LYS A 4 4.83 -3.32 -22.76
C LYS A 4 5.96 -2.98 -21.80
N ILE A 5 6.85 -3.94 -21.54
CA ILE A 5 8.01 -3.74 -20.67
C ILE A 5 9.03 -2.84 -21.36
N ASP A 6 9.27 -3.04 -22.65
CA ASP A 6 10.20 -2.22 -23.42
C ASP A 6 9.66 -0.79 -23.56
N ARG A 7 8.37 -0.62 -23.82
CA ARG A 7 7.74 0.71 -23.77
C ARG A 7 7.87 1.38 -22.41
N LEU A 8 7.75 0.63 -21.31
CA LEU A 8 7.97 1.18 -19.96
C LEU A 8 9.43 1.62 -19.76
N LYS A 9 10.40 0.82 -20.23
CA LYS A 9 11.82 1.20 -20.17
C LYS A 9 12.07 2.50 -20.95
N ASP A 10 11.50 2.63 -22.14
CA ASP A 10 11.65 3.83 -22.96
C ASP A 10 11.05 5.07 -22.29
N ILE A 11 9.84 4.94 -21.72
CA ILE A 11 9.22 6.03 -20.97
C ILE A 11 10.08 6.41 -19.76
N ALA A 12 10.57 5.43 -19.01
CA ALA A 12 11.41 5.67 -17.83
C ALA A 12 12.74 6.34 -18.20
N ALA A 13 13.40 5.90 -19.26
CA ALA A 13 14.68 6.44 -19.72
C ALA A 13 14.57 7.89 -20.23
N ASN A 14 13.44 8.26 -20.82
CA ASN A 14 13.20 9.59 -21.38
C ASN A 14 12.45 10.55 -20.43
N SER A 15 12.03 10.07 -19.26
CA SER A 15 11.33 10.89 -18.27
C SER A 15 12.32 11.68 -17.42
N LYS A 16 12.07 12.98 -17.23
CA LYS A 16 12.85 13.81 -16.29
C LYS A 16 12.58 13.44 -14.82
N GLN A 17 11.39 12.91 -14.54
CA GLN A 17 10.94 12.58 -13.20
C GLN A 17 9.96 11.42 -13.26
N LEU A 18 10.32 10.30 -12.65
CA LEU A 18 9.43 9.15 -12.52
C LEU A 18 8.81 9.13 -11.11
N VAL A 19 7.51 8.87 -11.04
CA VAL A 19 6.75 8.72 -9.78
C VAL A 19 6.03 7.39 -9.82
N ALA A 20 6.13 6.61 -8.73
CA ALA A 20 5.35 5.39 -8.57
C ALA A 20 4.08 5.70 -7.77
N PHE A 21 2.93 5.35 -8.33
CA PHE A 21 1.66 5.37 -7.62
C PHE A 21 1.25 3.94 -7.24
N THR A 22 1.18 3.65 -5.94
CA THR A 22 0.99 2.27 -5.44
C THR A 22 -0.31 2.12 -4.63
N GLY A 23 -0.82 0.89 -4.61
CA GLY A 23 -2.01 0.52 -3.87
C GLY A 23 -1.93 -0.93 -3.39
N ALA A 24 -3.05 -1.48 -2.90
CA ALA A 24 -3.07 -2.73 -2.16
C ALA A 24 -2.50 -3.93 -2.94
N GLY A 25 -2.56 -3.90 -4.28
CA GLY A 25 -1.97 -4.94 -5.13
C GLY A 25 -0.46 -5.11 -4.95
N LEU A 26 0.29 -4.04 -4.67
CA LEU A 26 1.74 -4.11 -4.41
C LEU A 26 2.06 -4.94 -3.15
N SER A 27 1.18 -4.86 -2.15
CA SER A 27 1.32 -5.51 -0.84
C SER A 27 0.58 -6.86 -0.75
N ALA A 28 -0.12 -7.28 -1.80
CA ALA A 28 -0.86 -8.54 -1.80
C ALA A 28 0.09 -9.75 -1.63
N GLU A 29 1.23 -9.73 -2.32
CA GLU A 29 2.28 -10.76 -2.20
C GLU A 29 2.96 -10.76 -0.81
N SER A 30 2.82 -9.67 -0.05
CA SER A 30 3.29 -9.56 1.34
C SER A 30 2.29 -10.15 2.36
N GLY A 31 1.23 -10.81 1.90
CA GLY A 31 0.19 -11.40 2.76
C GLY A 31 -0.84 -10.41 3.29
N ILE A 32 -0.85 -9.18 2.77
CA ILE A 32 -1.84 -8.15 3.17
C ILE A 32 -3.07 -8.27 2.27
N PRO A 33 -4.26 -8.57 2.82
CA PRO A 33 -5.48 -8.69 2.02
C PRO A 33 -5.87 -7.35 1.40
N THR A 34 -6.28 -7.40 0.13
CA THR A 34 -6.82 -6.23 -0.59
C THR A 34 -8.20 -5.87 -0.06
N TYR A 35 -8.59 -4.60 -0.24
CA TYR A 35 -9.92 -4.15 0.15
C TYR A 35 -11.03 -4.62 -0.83
N ARG A 36 -10.70 -4.70 -2.12
CA ARG A 36 -11.62 -5.05 -3.22
C ARG A 36 -11.10 -6.26 -4.01
N GLY A 37 -11.95 -6.84 -4.86
CA GLY A 37 -11.66 -8.02 -5.67
C GLY A 37 -12.44 -9.25 -5.18
N THR A 38 -12.25 -10.39 -5.86
CA THR A 38 -12.95 -11.66 -5.55
C THR A 38 -12.87 -12.04 -4.07
N ASP A 39 -11.68 -11.87 -3.47
CA ASP A 39 -11.43 -12.16 -2.05
C ASP A 39 -11.13 -10.91 -1.22
N GLY A 40 -11.55 -9.73 -1.71
CA GLY A 40 -11.34 -8.46 -1.02
C GLY A 40 -12.11 -8.41 0.30
N ILE A 41 -11.55 -7.74 1.31
CA ILE A 41 -12.16 -7.62 2.64
C ILE A 41 -13.64 -7.18 2.58
N TRP A 42 -13.98 -6.29 1.65
CA TRP A 42 -15.36 -5.77 1.53
C TRP A 42 -16.38 -6.76 0.97
N SER A 43 -15.98 -7.95 0.53
CA SER A 43 -16.92 -9.05 0.28
C SER A 43 -17.41 -9.72 1.57
N LYS A 44 -16.70 -9.52 2.70
CA LYS A 44 -16.99 -10.13 4.01
C LYS A 44 -17.43 -9.11 5.07
N TYR A 45 -16.96 -7.87 4.97
CA TYR A 45 -17.22 -6.81 5.94
C TYR A 45 -17.89 -5.62 5.26
N ASP A 46 -19.01 -5.14 5.80
CA ASP A 46 -19.71 -3.96 5.28
C ASP A 46 -18.89 -2.68 5.51
N PRO A 47 -18.35 -2.03 4.46
CA PRO A 47 -17.56 -0.82 4.63
C PRO A 47 -18.36 0.35 5.24
N ALA A 48 -19.69 0.38 5.10
CA ALA A 48 -20.53 1.42 5.74
C ALA A 48 -20.50 1.34 7.27
N LYS A 49 -20.13 0.17 7.82
CA LYS A 49 -19.99 -0.07 9.25
C LYS A 49 -18.53 -0.08 9.71
N TYR A 50 -17.64 -0.73 8.95
CA TYR A 50 -16.25 -0.96 9.34
C TYR A 50 -15.25 0.09 8.83
N ALA A 51 -15.64 0.93 7.87
CA ALA A 51 -14.76 1.92 7.25
C ALA A 51 -15.45 3.28 7.07
N ASN A 52 -16.39 3.62 7.96
CA ASN A 52 -17.12 4.89 7.94
C ASN A 52 -16.83 5.71 9.20
N PHE A 53 -16.31 6.92 9.02
CA PHE A 53 -15.93 7.80 10.13
C PHE A 53 -17.13 8.19 11.03
N GLN A 54 -18.30 8.45 10.43
CA GLN A 54 -19.51 8.80 11.20
C GLN A 54 -20.00 7.63 12.05
N TYR A 55 -19.83 6.39 11.56
CA TYR A 55 -20.15 5.21 12.35
C TYR A 55 -19.11 4.99 13.46
N PHE A 56 -17.82 5.18 13.14
CA PHE A 56 -16.73 5.08 14.11
C PHE A 56 -16.92 6.01 15.33
N LEU A 57 -17.40 7.24 15.10
CA LEU A 57 -17.68 8.18 16.20
C LEU A 57 -18.83 7.73 17.11
N LYS A 58 -19.78 6.95 16.58
CA LYS A 58 -20.94 6.44 17.34
C LYS A 58 -20.58 5.18 18.12
N ASP A 59 -19.92 4.23 17.46
CA ASP A 59 -19.47 2.99 18.05
C ASP A 59 -18.15 2.53 17.38
N PRO A 60 -17.00 2.83 18.00
CA PRO A 60 -15.69 2.48 17.45
C PRO A 60 -15.37 0.99 17.62
N SER A 61 -16.16 0.22 18.39
CA SER A 61 -15.85 -1.17 18.71
C SER A 61 -15.76 -2.05 17.45
N TYR A 62 -16.61 -1.81 16.46
CA TYR A 62 -16.60 -2.56 15.20
C TYR A 62 -15.30 -2.38 14.42
N TYR A 63 -14.85 -1.13 14.28
CA TYR A 63 -13.56 -0.86 13.62
C TYR A 63 -12.41 -1.52 14.37
N TRP A 64 -12.36 -1.36 15.69
CA TRP A 64 -11.25 -1.88 16.48
C TRP A 64 -11.22 -3.41 16.56
N GLN A 65 -12.38 -4.07 16.63
CA GLN A 65 -12.48 -5.53 16.53
C GLN A 65 -12.00 -6.00 15.15
N PHE A 66 -12.50 -5.39 14.07
CA PHE A 66 -12.04 -5.68 12.71
C PHE A 66 -10.54 -5.45 12.55
N PHE A 67 -10.02 -4.34 13.07
CA PHE A 67 -8.60 -4.04 13.00
C PHE A 67 -7.78 -5.08 13.74
N ARG A 68 -8.14 -5.40 14.99
CA ARG A 68 -7.44 -6.38 15.83
C ARG A 68 -7.44 -7.77 15.21
N ASP A 69 -8.58 -8.22 14.70
CA ASP A 69 -8.76 -9.63 14.30
C ASP A 69 -8.36 -9.88 12.84
N VAL A 70 -8.44 -8.85 11.97
CA VAL A 70 -8.21 -8.99 10.53
C VAL A 70 -6.98 -8.22 10.05
N ARG A 71 -6.85 -6.95 10.43
CA ARG A 71 -5.82 -6.05 9.87
C ARG A 71 -4.48 -6.21 10.58
N TYR A 72 -4.47 -6.13 11.90
CA TYR A 72 -3.24 -6.14 12.70
C TYR A 72 -2.39 -7.41 12.49
N PRO A 73 -2.96 -8.64 12.44
CA PRO A 73 -2.15 -9.84 12.23
C PRO A 73 -1.40 -9.83 10.90
N SER A 74 -2.08 -9.43 9.81
CA SER A 74 -1.45 -9.34 8.48
C SER A 74 -0.40 -8.24 8.41
N LEU A 75 -0.69 -7.05 8.95
CA LEU A 75 0.28 -5.95 9.01
C LEU A 75 1.53 -6.29 9.83
N LYS A 76 1.36 -6.98 10.97
CA LYS A 76 2.46 -7.34 11.86
C LYS A 76 3.43 -8.35 11.24
N GLN A 77 2.93 -9.26 10.41
CA GLN A 77 3.72 -10.33 9.81
C GLN A 77 4.28 -9.97 8.44
N ALA A 78 3.64 -9.02 7.74
CA ALA A 78 4.02 -8.63 6.39
C ALA A 78 5.47 -8.13 6.32
N GLN A 79 6.16 -8.54 5.27
CA GLN A 79 7.48 -8.06 4.89
C GLN A 79 7.42 -7.49 3.47
N PRO A 80 8.29 -6.52 3.13
CA PRO A 80 8.28 -5.96 1.78
C PRO A 80 8.50 -7.04 0.72
N SER A 81 7.65 -7.03 -0.31
CA SER A 81 7.81 -7.91 -1.49
C SER A 81 8.97 -7.45 -2.39
N ALA A 82 9.34 -8.27 -3.37
CA ALA A 82 10.34 -7.93 -4.38
C ALA A 82 10.02 -6.60 -5.09
N ALA A 83 8.74 -6.30 -5.33
CA ALA A 83 8.31 -5.04 -5.94
C ALA A 83 8.70 -3.81 -5.10
N HIS A 84 8.64 -3.91 -3.77
CA HIS A 84 9.06 -2.81 -2.90
C HIS A 84 10.56 -2.54 -3.05
N TYR A 85 11.37 -3.60 -3.00
CA TYR A 85 12.83 -3.48 -3.14
C TYR A 85 13.27 -3.00 -4.53
N VAL A 86 12.57 -3.38 -5.59
CA VAL A 86 12.82 -2.83 -6.93
C VAL A 86 12.61 -1.32 -6.96
N LEU A 87 11.53 -0.83 -6.34
CA LEU A 87 11.28 0.61 -6.27
C LEU A 87 12.34 1.35 -5.41
N VAL A 88 12.86 0.72 -4.35
CA VAL A 88 14.00 1.26 -3.57
C VAL A 88 15.25 1.36 -4.45
N GLU A 89 15.54 0.34 -5.25
CA GLU A 89 16.69 0.34 -6.15
C GLU A 89 16.57 1.43 -7.23
N LEU A 90 15.37 1.64 -7.78
CA LEU A 90 15.11 2.72 -8.72
C LEU A 90 15.28 4.11 -8.06
N GLU A 91 14.91 4.26 -6.79
CA GLU A 91 15.13 5.49 -6.02
C GLU A 91 16.64 5.73 -5.82
N LYS A 92 17.39 4.70 -5.40
CA LYS A 92 18.85 4.78 -5.21
C LYS A 92 19.61 5.15 -6.49
N ARG A 93 19.13 4.69 -7.64
CA ARG A 93 19.69 5.05 -8.96
C ARG A 93 19.29 6.44 -9.45
N GLY A 94 18.47 7.18 -8.68
CA GLY A 94 17.95 8.48 -9.08
C GLY A 94 16.90 8.44 -10.20
N ILE A 95 16.41 7.25 -10.56
CA ILE A 95 15.39 7.07 -11.60
C ILE A 95 14.01 7.40 -11.00
N LEU A 96 13.69 6.83 -9.84
CA LEU A 96 12.44 7.07 -9.13
C LEU A 96 12.59 8.26 -8.18
N SER A 97 11.73 9.26 -8.33
CA SER A 97 11.80 10.49 -7.56
C SER A 97 10.89 10.50 -6.33
N LEU A 98 9.77 9.79 -6.39
CA LEU A 98 8.76 9.76 -5.32
C LEU A 98 7.92 8.48 -5.43
N VAL A 99 7.54 7.93 -4.29
CA VAL A 99 6.43 7.00 -4.17
C VAL A 99 5.22 7.73 -3.58
N ILE A 100 4.09 7.68 -4.27
CA ILE A 100 2.79 8.07 -3.73
C ILE A 100 2.01 6.78 -3.49
N THR A 101 1.60 6.53 -2.25
CA THR A 101 0.93 5.28 -1.90
C THR A 101 -0.43 5.52 -1.26
N GLN A 102 -1.40 4.70 -1.65
CA GLN A 102 -2.68 4.56 -0.96
C GLN A 102 -2.61 3.57 0.22
N ASN A 103 -1.50 2.84 0.35
CA ASN A 103 -1.35 1.85 1.40
C ASN A 103 -1.03 2.51 2.74
N ILE A 104 -1.47 1.86 3.81
CA ILE A 104 -1.26 2.30 5.20
C ILE A 104 -0.30 1.37 5.96
N ASP A 105 0.31 0.41 5.25
CA ASP A 105 1.05 -0.72 5.82
C ASP A 105 2.49 -0.37 6.23
N GLY A 106 3.13 0.59 5.56
CA GLY A 106 4.49 1.00 5.85
C GLY A 106 5.58 0.16 5.18
N LEU A 107 5.22 -0.75 4.28
CA LEU A 107 6.18 -1.65 3.66
C LEU A 107 7.19 -0.90 2.79
N HIS A 108 6.83 0.25 2.23
CA HIS A 108 7.77 1.12 1.51
C HIS A 108 8.90 1.61 2.42
N GLN A 109 8.56 2.12 3.61
CA GLN A 109 9.54 2.62 4.57
C GLN A 109 10.39 1.49 5.13
N ILE A 110 9.79 0.32 5.40
CA ILE A 110 10.51 -0.88 5.86
C ILE A 110 11.49 -1.37 4.79
N ALA A 111 11.11 -1.32 3.50
CA ALA A 111 12.01 -1.67 2.39
C ALA A 111 13.20 -0.71 2.24
N GLY A 112 13.10 0.50 2.82
CA GLY A 112 14.14 1.51 2.80
C GLY A 112 13.88 2.67 1.83
N GLN A 113 12.63 2.89 1.39
CA GLN A 113 12.31 4.10 0.62
C GLN A 113 12.38 5.36 1.47
N SER A 114 13.02 6.39 0.94
CA SER A 114 13.21 7.66 1.65
C SER A 114 12.13 8.70 1.33
N LYS A 115 11.60 8.67 0.10
CA LYS A 115 10.58 9.62 -0.38
C LYS A 115 9.24 8.92 -0.61
N VAL A 116 8.41 8.90 0.43
CA VAL A 116 7.07 8.29 0.40
C VAL A 116 6.01 9.30 0.84
N CYS A 117 4.98 9.47 0.00
CA CYS A 117 3.77 10.23 0.30
C CYS A 117 2.62 9.26 0.58
N GLU A 118 2.17 9.19 1.84
CA GLU A 118 1.09 8.30 2.27
C GLU A 118 -0.27 9.03 2.20
N LEU A 119 -1.06 8.77 1.14
CA LEU A 119 -2.32 9.48 0.88
C LEU A 119 -3.40 9.22 1.93
N HIS A 120 -3.40 8.03 2.53
CA HIS A 120 -4.39 7.62 3.52
C HIS A 120 -3.82 7.59 4.95
N GLY A 121 -2.71 8.30 5.18
CA GLY A 121 -1.97 8.23 6.45
C GLY A 121 -1.31 6.86 6.65
N ASN A 122 -1.12 6.47 7.91
CA ASN A 122 -0.50 5.19 8.25
C ASN A 122 -1.10 4.53 9.49
N SER A 123 -0.86 3.22 9.61
CA SER A 123 -1.25 2.42 10.77
C SER A 123 -0.20 2.37 11.89
N ARG A 124 0.92 3.10 11.74
CA ARG A 124 2.08 3.06 12.65
C ARG A 124 2.04 4.15 13.71
N GLN A 125 1.18 5.15 13.54
CA GLN A 125 1.03 6.27 14.45
C GLN A 125 -0.44 6.41 14.88
N MET A 126 -0.66 6.62 16.18
CA MET A 126 -1.91 7.16 16.69
C MET A 126 -1.59 8.52 17.33
N LYS A 127 -2.46 9.51 17.14
CA LYS A 127 -2.34 10.84 17.74
C LYS A 127 -3.45 11.07 18.74
#